data_AF-A0A925GEH4-F1
#
_entry.id   AF-A0A925GEH4-F1
#
_cell.length_a   1.000
_cell.length_b   1.000
_cell.length_c   1.000
_cell.angle_alpha   90.00
_cell.angle_beta   90.00
_cell.angle_gamma   90.00
#
_symmetry.space_group_name_H-M   'P 1'
#
loop_
_entity.id
_entity.type
_entity.pdbx_description
1 polymer ?
#
loop_
_entity_poly.entity_id
_entity_poly.type
_entity_poly.pdbx_seq_one_letter_code
_entity_poly.pdbx_strand_id
1 'polypeptide(L)'
;MILRHIFSPPNNTRLSHLCGPTDEHLRTIEMALEVRIAHRHEQFKVEGPKAKAQRAMDMLQAMYEIAARPIQPSTVQLMLSGDGSADGADGPTLATRRADLKPRTQNQAVYLDNIAEFDITFGIGPAGTGKTYLAVAAAVDALQRSAVQRIVLTRPAVEAGERLGFLPGDLNQKVDPYLRPLYDALYDLMGYDQVLKEFERQQLEIAP
;
A
#
# COMPACT_ATOMS: atom_id res chain seq x y z
N MET A 1 -1.16 -27.80 14.22
CA MET A 1 0.31 -27.92 14.44
C MET A 1 0.69 -26.95 15.54
N ILE A 2 1.68 -27.32 16.36
CA ILE A 2 2.19 -26.44 17.42
C ILE A 2 3.64 -26.10 17.06
N LEU A 3 3.93 -24.82 16.91
CA LEU A 3 5.28 -24.28 16.75
C LEU A 3 5.72 -23.62 18.05
N ARG A 4 7.01 -23.75 18.38
CA ARG A 4 7.62 -23.13 19.55
C ARG A 4 8.87 -22.40 19.13
N HIS A 5 9.06 -21.20 19.65
CA HIS A 5 10.26 -20.40 19.41
C HIS A 5 10.71 -19.73 20.71
N ILE A 6 12.02 -19.56 20.85
CA ILE A 6 12.64 -18.91 21.99
C ILE A 6 13.51 -17.78 21.45
N PHE A 7 13.16 -16.55 21.77
CA PHE A 7 13.94 -15.39 21.32
C PHE A 7 15.20 -15.25 22.17
N SER A 8 16.37 -15.34 21.52
CA SER A 8 17.68 -15.21 22.16
C SER A 8 18.52 -14.15 21.43
N PRO A 9 19.26 -13.27 22.14
CA PRO A 9 19.34 -13.15 23.60
C PRO A 9 18.06 -12.54 24.20
N PRO A 10 17.75 -12.84 25.49
CA PRO A 10 16.56 -12.31 26.15
C PRO A 10 16.67 -10.78 26.30
N ASN A 11 15.74 -10.06 25.69
CA ASN A 11 15.65 -8.60 25.79
C ASN A 11 14.20 -8.20 26.09
N ASN A 12 13.93 -7.94 27.37
CA ASN A 12 12.58 -7.63 27.87
C ASN A 12 11.97 -6.38 27.20
N THR A 13 12.80 -5.41 26.82
CA THR A 13 12.33 -4.21 26.11
C THR A 13 11.79 -4.58 24.72
N ARG A 14 12.54 -5.39 23.97
CA ARG A 14 12.09 -5.86 22.64
C ARG A 14 10.86 -6.75 22.75
N LEU A 15 10.82 -7.64 23.74
CA LEU A 15 9.66 -8.50 23.98
C LEU A 15 8.40 -7.69 24.33
N SER A 16 8.53 -6.64 25.14
CA SER A 16 7.43 -5.71 25.44
C SER A 16 6.92 -4.98 24.19
N HIS A 17 7.83 -4.47 23.35
CA HIS A 17 7.46 -3.83 22.08
C HIS A 17 6.83 -4.80 21.08
N LEU A 18 7.30 -6.05 21.05
CA LEU A 18 6.74 -7.12 20.22
C LEU A 18 5.29 -7.42 20.61
N CYS A 19 5.02 -7.64 21.91
CA CYS A 19 3.67 -7.94 22.39
C CYS A 19 2.71 -6.74 22.26
N GLY A 20 3.24 -5.53 22.42
CA GLY A 20 2.44 -4.31 22.46
C GLY A 20 1.66 -4.14 23.77
N PRO A 21 0.96 -3.01 23.95
CA PRO A 21 0.19 -2.74 25.15
C PRO A 21 -0.86 -3.84 25.38
N THR A 22 -0.82 -4.51 26.54
CA THR A 22 -1.75 -5.60 26.87
C THR A 22 -1.81 -6.70 25.80
N ASP A 23 -0.70 -7.06 25.15
CA ASP A 23 -0.65 -8.08 24.10
C ASP A 23 -1.51 -7.76 22.85
N GLU A 24 -1.77 -6.48 22.58
CA GLU A 24 -2.57 -6.03 21.43
C GLU A 24 -2.01 -6.56 20.08
N HIS A 25 -0.69 -6.56 19.91
CA HIS A 25 -0.09 -7.04 18.67
C HIS A 25 -0.33 -8.53 18.48
N LEU A 26 -0.17 -9.34 19.54
CA LEU A 26 -0.40 -10.78 19.47
C LEU A 26 -1.86 -11.07 19.10
N ARG A 27 -2.80 -10.39 19.75
CA ARG A 27 -4.24 -10.53 19.44
C ARG A 27 -4.57 -10.15 17.99
N THR A 28 -3.92 -9.12 17.46
CA THR A 28 -4.09 -8.70 16.06
C THR A 28 -3.62 -9.81 15.11
N ILE A 29 -2.48 -10.44 15.39
CA ILE A 29 -1.94 -11.56 14.59
C ILE A 29 -2.83 -12.80 14.69
N GLU A 30 -3.29 -13.14 15.91
CA GLU A 30 -4.20 -14.26 16.15
C GLU A 30 -5.49 -14.12 15.34
N MET A 31 -6.11 -12.94 15.37
CA MET A 31 -7.34 -12.66 14.63
C MET A 31 -7.12 -12.73 13.11
N ALA A 32 -6.04 -12.14 12.59
CA ALA A 32 -5.79 -12.06 11.16
C ALA A 32 -5.37 -13.40 10.53
N LEU A 33 -4.60 -14.21 11.27
CA LEU A 33 -4.09 -15.50 10.78
C LEU A 33 -4.88 -16.71 11.31
N GLU A 34 -5.96 -16.48 12.08
CA GLU A 34 -6.78 -17.54 12.70
C GLU A 34 -5.94 -18.57 13.45
N VAL A 35 -4.97 -18.07 14.24
CA VAL A 35 -4.08 -18.89 15.07
C VAL A 35 -4.22 -18.50 16.54
N ARG A 36 -3.69 -19.34 17.43
CA ARG A 36 -3.53 -19.03 18.86
C ARG A 36 -2.07 -18.84 19.19
N ILE A 37 -1.73 -17.76 19.87
CA ILE A 37 -0.39 -17.39 20.30
C ILE A 37 -0.39 -17.33 21.83
N ALA A 38 0.44 -18.15 22.45
CA ALA A 38 0.70 -18.09 23.88
C ALA A 38 2.17 -17.74 24.09
N HIS A 39 2.47 -16.87 25.04
CA HIS A 39 3.84 -16.51 25.38
C HIS A 39 4.09 -16.63 26.88
N ARG A 40 5.34 -16.95 27.24
CA ARG A 40 5.83 -16.96 28.63
C ARG A 40 7.29 -16.50 28.60
N HIS A 41 7.54 -15.27 29.06
CA HIS A 41 8.84 -14.62 28.94
C HIS A 41 9.34 -14.61 27.48
N GLU A 42 10.51 -15.16 27.20
CA GLU A 42 11.09 -15.27 25.85
C GLU A 42 10.52 -16.43 25.00
N GLN A 43 9.65 -17.27 25.56
CA GLN A 43 9.11 -18.46 24.89
C GLN A 43 7.75 -18.18 24.27
N PHE A 44 7.63 -18.38 22.95
CA PHE A 44 6.40 -18.21 22.18
C PHE A 44 5.94 -19.55 21.64
N LYS A 45 4.62 -19.79 21.72
CA LYS A 45 3.94 -20.96 21.19
C LYS A 45 2.85 -20.50 20.23
N VAL A 46 2.89 -20.99 18.99
CA VAL A 46 1.85 -20.73 17.98
C VAL A 46 1.13 -22.03 17.67
N GLU A 47 -0.20 -22.02 17.70
CA GLU A 47 -1.06 -23.15 17.44
C GLU A 47 -2.08 -22.83 16.33
N GLY A 48 -2.10 -23.66 15.29
CA GLY A 48 -3.02 -23.47 14.16
C GLY A 48 -2.72 -24.39 12.98
N PRO A 49 -3.35 -24.14 11.81
CA PRO A 49 -3.03 -24.82 10.55
C PRO A 49 -1.55 -24.59 10.17
N LYS A 50 -0.87 -25.59 9.60
CA LYS A 50 0.59 -25.56 9.35
C LYS A 50 1.06 -24.28 8.66
N ALA A 51 0.44 -23.90 7.54
CA ALA A 51 0.83 -22.71 6.78
C ALA A 51 0.60 -21.40 7.56
N LYS A 52 -0.55 -21.27 8.24
CA LYS A 52 -0.89 -20.07 9.01
C LYS A 52 -0.02 -19.93 10.27
N ALA A 53 0.25 -21.03 10.96
CA ALA A 53 1.13 -21.07 12.11
C ALA A 53 2.58 -20.71 11.74
N GLN A 54 3.07 -21.18 10.59
CA GLN A 54 4.39 -20.80 10.09
C GLN A 54 4.46 -19.31 9.79
N ARG A 55 3.48 -18.77 9.04
CA ARG A 55 3.41 -17.33 8.74
C ARG A 55 3.35 -16.47 10.01
N ALA A 56 2.60 -16.89 11.02
CA ALA A 56 2.54 -16.20 12.30
C ALA A 56 3.89 -16.24 13.03
N MET A 57 4.62 -17.36 12.98
CA MET A 57 5.96 -17.46 13.55
C MET A 57 6.96 -16.55 12.84
N ASP A 58 6.95 -16.55 11.50
CA ASP A 58 7.82 -15.71 10.69
C ASP A 58 7.55 -14.22 10.98
N MET A 59 6.28 -13.86 11.15
CA MET A 59 5.87 -12.50 11.53
C MET A 59 6.36 -12.11 12.92
N LEU A 60 6.24 -12.99 13.92
CA LEU A 60 6.76 -12.72 15.27
C LEU A 60 8.29 -12.51 15.24
N GLN A 61 9.00 -13.26 14.41
CA GLN A 61 10.44 -13.10 14.23
C GLN A 61 10.80 -11.76 13.58
N ALA A 62 10.14 -11.40 12.47
CA ALA A 62 10.34 -10.11 11.80
C ALA A 62 10.01 -8.92 12.72
N MET A 63 8.94 -9.03 13.50
CA MET A 63 8.60 -8.01 14.50
C MET A 63 9.65 -7.91 15.60
N TYR A 64 10.19 -9.04 16.07
CA TYR A 64 11.26 -9.03 17.08
C TYR A 64 12.50 -8.28 16.56
N GLU A 65 12.87 -8.47 15.30
CA GLU A 65 14.00 -7.79 14.64
C GLU A 65 13.87 -6.26 14.68
N ILE A 66 12.69 -5.71 14.42
CA ILE A 66 12.43 -4.26 14.45
C ILE A 66 12.06 -3.72 15.84
N ALA A 67 11.83 -4.58 16.83
CA ALA A 67 11.40 -4.23 18.19
C ALA A 67 12.44 -3.48 19.03
N ALA A 68 13.58 -3.06 18.46
CA ALA A 68 14.52 -2.16 19.11
C ALA A 68 13.87 -0.80 19.48
N ARG A 69 12.80 -0.41 18.77
CA ARG A 69 11.94 0.73 19.05
C ARG A 69 10.49 0.27 19.25
N PRO A 70 9.61 1.07 19.89
CA PRO A 70 8.19 0.75 19.99
C PRO A 70 7.57 0.55 18.60
N ILE A 71 6.87 -0.57 18.42
CA ILE A 71 6.15 -0.88 17.19
C ILE A 71 4.75 -0.27 17.29
N GLN A 72 4.33 0.44 16.25
CA GLN A 72 2.97 1.01 16.18
C GLN A 72 1.98 -0.06 15.69
N PRO A 73 0.70 -0.04 16.13
CA PRO A 73 -0.31 -0.99 15.65
C PRO A 73 -0.47 -1.01 14.12
N SER A 74 -0.29 0.14 13.47
CA SER A 74 -0.30 0.26 12.00
C SER A 74 0.82 -0.52 11.32
N THR A 75 1.99 -0.64 11.95
CA THR A 75 3.10 -1.46 11.43
C THR A 75 2.75 -2.94 11.46
N VAL A 76 2.07 -3.41 12.50
CA VAL A 76 1.61 -4.80 12.61
C VAL A 76 0.61 -5.13 11.52
N GLN A 77 -0.35 -4.23 11.27
CA GLN A 77 -1.31 -4.36 10.18
C GLN A 77 -0.63 -4.37 8.80
N LEU A 78 0.39 -3.52 8.60
CA LEU A 78 1.17 -3.48 7.36
C LEU A 78 1.92 -4.81 7.13
N MET A 79 2.57 -5.34 8.17
CA MET A 79 3.26 -6.64 8.11
C MET A 79 2.29 -7.80 7.85
N LEU A 80 1.09 -7.78 8.46
CA LEU A 80 0.04 -8.78 8.19
C LEU A 80 -0.43 -8.76 6.74
N SER A 81 -0.51 -7.56 6.17
CA SER A 81 -0.88 -7.33 4.77
C SER A 81 0.17 -7.89 3.79
N GLY A 82 1.38 -8.26 4.25
CA GLY A 82 2.50 -8.67 3.40
C GLY A 82 3.40 -7.51 2.94
N ASP A 83 3.21 -6.31 3.49
CA ASP A 83 3.94 -5.08 3.14
C ASP A 83 5.11 -4.76 4.09
N GLY A 84 5.45 -5.69 4.98
CA GLY A 84 6.59 -5.57 5.89
C GLY A 84 7.92 -5.77 5.18
N SER A 85 8.49 -4.69 4.65
CA SER A 85 9.89 -4.54 4.24
C SER A 85 10.59 -5.81 3.75
N ALA A 86 10.29 -6.20 2.51
CA ALA A 86 11.27 -6.92 1.70
C ALA A 86 12.10 -5.85 0.98
N ASP A 87 13.43 -5.93 1.11
CA ASP A 87 14.37 -5.25 0.22
C ASP A 87 13.86 -5.33 -1.23
N GLY A 88 13.75 -4.18 -1.89
CA GLY A 88 13.43 -4.00 -3.31
C GLY A 88 12.67 -5.15 -3.96
N ALA A 89 11.33 -5.09 -3.96
CA ALA A 89 10.56 -5.97 -4.82
C ALA A 89 10.95 -5.69 -6.28
N ASP A 90 11.53 -6.69 -6.96
CA ASP A 90 11.67 -6.67 -8.41
C ASP A 90 10.25 -6.70 -8.99
N GLY A 91 9.84 -5.55 -9.54
CA GLY A 91 8.57 -5.40 -10.21
C GLY A 91 8.72 -4.67 -11.53
N PRO A 92 7.65 -4.60 -12.33
CA PRO A 92 7.71 -4.08 -13.69
C PRO A 92 8.25 -2.65 -13.69
N THR A 93 9.25 -2.40 -14.53
CA THR A 93 9.79 -1.05 -14.72
C THR A 93 8.83 -0.27 -15.63
N LEU A 94 8.28 0.81 -15.08
CA LEU A 94 7.38 1.71 -15.80
C LEU A 94 8.20 2.75 -16.56
N ALA A 95 7.95 2.92 -17.85
CA ALA A 95 8.48 3.99 -18.66
C ALA A 95 7.68 5.26 -18.34
N THR A 96 8.18 5.99 -17.35
CA THR A 96 7.71 7.33 -17.01
C THR A 96 8.93 8.25 -16.95
N ARG A 97 8.70 9.57 -16.87
CA ARG A 97 9.80 10.54 -16.71
C ARG A 97 10.65 10.26 -15.47
N ARG A 98 10.05 9.69 -14.43
CA ARG A 98 10.77 9.10 -13.29
C ARG A 98 11.26 7.70 -13.62
N ALA A 99 12.46 7.63 -14.17
CA ALA A 99 13.11 6.36 -14.50
C ALA A 99 13.38 5.46 -13.28
N ASP A 100 13.36 6.03 -12.06
CA ASP A 100 13.54 5.32 -10.78
C ASP A 100 12.22 4.85 -10.15
N LEU A 101 11.08 5.05 -10.82
CA LEU A 101 9.79 4.64 -10.29
C LEU A 101 9.65 3.10 -10.30
N LYS A 102 9.82 2.50 -9.12
CA LYS A 102 9.70 1.07 -8.88
C LYS A 102 8.80 0.80 -7.66
N PRO A 103 8.13 -0.36 -7.61
CA PRO A 103 7.41 -0.76 -6.41
C PRO A 103 8.38 -0.85 -5.23
N ARG A 104 7.97 -0.31 -4.08
CA ARG A 104 8.75 -0.33 -2.84
C ARG A 104 8.36 -1.48 -1.92
N THR A 105 7.23 -2.12 -2.18
CA THR A 105 6.73 -3.26 -1.41
C THR A 105 6.25 -4.36 -2.35
N GLN A 106 6.17 -5.60 -1.83
CA GLN A 106 5.69 -6.74 -2.61
C GLN A 106 4.25 -6.52 -3.10
N ASN A 107 3.36 -5.94 -2.29
CA ASN A 107 1.99 -5.70 -2.74
C ASN A 107 1.92 -4.63 -3.82
N GLN A 108 2.83 -3.66 -3.83
CA GLN A 108 2.92 -2.70 -4.94
C GLN A 108 3.37 -3.40 -6.23
N ALA A 109 4.30 -4.35 -6.15
CA ALA A 109 4.71 -5.15 -7.30
C ALA A 109 3.54 -6.01 -7.83
N VAL A 110 2.90 -6.78 -6.95
CA VAL A 110 1.71 -7.58 -7.29
C VAL A 110 0.57 -6.71 -7.84
N TYR A 111 0.38 -5.51 -7.31
CA TYR A 111 -0.61 -4.57 -7.83
C TYR A 111 -0.31 -4.13 -9.26
N LEU A 112 0.95 -3.83 -9.59
CA LEU A 112 1.35 -3.47 -10.95
C LEU A 112 1.25 -4.67 -11.91
N ASP A 113 1.63 -5.87 -11.44
CA ASP A 113 1.48 -7.11 -12.23
C ASP A 113 0.01 -7.37 -12.55
N ASN A 114 -0.88 -7.23 -11.56
CA ASN A 114 -2.32 -7.38 -11.75
C ASN A 114 -2.88 -6.37 -12.77
N ILE A 115 -2.41 -5.12 -12.75
CA ILE A 115 -2.82 -4.10 -13.74
C ILE A 115 -2.40 -4.52 -15.16
N ALA A 116 -1.25 -5.18 -15.31
CA ALA A 116 -0.77 -5.64 -16.61
C ALA A 116 -1.47 -6.92 -17.11
N GLU A 117 -1.89 -7.79 -16.20
CA GLU A 117 -2.50 -9.10 -16.52
C GLU A 117 -4.02 -9.04 -16.67
N PHE A 118 -4.73 -8.24 -15.86
CA PHE A 118 -6.18 -8.23 -15.78
C PHE A 118 -6.80 -6.94 -16.34
N ASP A 119 -7.91 -7.08 -17.07
CA ASP A 119 -8.67 -5.95 -17.62
C ASP A 119 -9.17 -4.98 -16.53
N ILE A 120 -9.49 -5.50 -15.34
CA ILE A 120 -10.01 -4.73 -14.20
C ILE A 120 -9.26 -5.15 -12.93
N THR A 121 -8.62 -4.16 -12.29
CA THR A 121 -7.90 -4.35 -11.02
C THR A 121 -8.43 -3.41 -9.94
N PHE A 122 -8.73 -3.95 -8.76
CA PHE A 122 -9.16 -3.18 -7.60
C PHE A 122 -7.99 -2.95 -6.63
N GLY A 123 -7.51 -1.72 -6.54
CA GLY A 123 -6.52 -1.31 -5.53
C GLY A 123 -7.19 -0.87 -4.23
N ILE A 124 -7.23 -1.75 -3.22
CA ILE A 124 -7.78 -1.45 -1.88
C ILE A 124 -6.66 -1.37 -0.87
N GLY A 125 -6.66 -0.34 -0.01
CA GLY A 125 -5.69 -0.23 1.09
C GLY A 125 -5.63 1.16 1.72
N PRO A 126 -4.86 1.34 2.80
CA PRO A 126 -4.76 2.60 3.54
C PRO A 126 -4.28 3.78 2.69
N ALA A 127 -4.55 5.01 3.13
CA ALA A 127 -3.98 6.20 2.51
C ALA A 127 -2.43 6.15 2.51
N GLY A 128 -1.79 6.71 1.47
CA GLY A 128 -0.33 6.76 1.38
C GLY A 128 0.37 5.50 0.85
N THR A 129 -0.37 4.43 0.53
CA THR A 129 0.19 3.16 0.00
C THR A 129 0.46 3.17 -1.51
N GLY A 130 0.25 4.29 -2.20
CA GLY A 130 0.61 4.46 -3.61
C GLY A 130 -0.41 3.93 -4.64
N LYS A 131 -1.55 3.39 -4.23
CA LYS A 131 -2.57 2.78 -5.12
C LYS A 131 -2.95 3.64 -6.33
N THR A 132 -3.34 4.90 -6.08
CA THR A 132 -3.71 5.84 -7.15
C THR A 132 -2.50 6.25 -7.98
N TYR A 133 -1.39 6.59 -7.32
CA TYR A 133 -0.19 7.07 -8.00
C TYR A 133 0.43 6.00 -8.93
N LEU A 134 0.54 4.75 -8.45
CA LEU A 134 1.05 3.62 -9.23
C LEU A 134 0.12 3.25 -10.40
N ALA A 135 -1.20 3.35 -10.22
CA ALA A 135 -2.14 3.16 -11.34
C ALA A 135 -1.98 4.22 -12.42
N VAL A 136 -1.84 5.50 -12.03
CA VAL A 136 -1.59 6.59 -12.98
C VAL A 136 -0.26 6.37 -13.68
N ALA A 137 0.79 5.95 -12.98
CA ALA A 137 2.08 5.63 -13.58
C ALA A 137 2.00 4.48 -14.61
N ALA A 138 1.27 3.41 -14.30
CA ALA A 138 1.04 2.32 -15.24
C ALA A 138 0.24 2.77 -16.47
N ALA A 139 -0.77 3.64 -16.29
CA ALA A 139 -1.53 4.20 -17.40
C ALA A 139 -0.66 5.10 -18.30
N VAL A 140 0.19 5.95 -17.70
CA VAL A 140 1.14 6.80 -18.43
C VAL A 140 2.13 5.95 -19.22
N ASP A 141 2.69 4.89 -18.62
CA ASP A 141 3.57 3.95 -19.33
C ASP A 141 2.86 3.33 -20.55
N ALA A 142 1.62 2.87 -20.38
CA ALA A 142 0.82 2.31 -21.46
C ALA A 142 0.57 3.32 -22.58
N LEU A 143 0.31 4.59 -22.26
CA LEU A 143 0.14 5.65 -23.25
C LEU A 143 1.45 5.95 -24.00
N GLN A 144 2.58 6.06 -23.27
CA GLN A 144 3.90 6.32 -23.88
C GLN A 144 4.35 5.18 -24.80
N ARG A 145 4.02 3.93 -24.46
CA ARG A 145 4.27 2.75 -25.30
C ARG A 145 3.23 2.56 -26.40
N SER A 146 2.27 3.47 -26.55
CA SER A 146 1.16 3.37 -27.51
C SER A 146 0.32 2.10 -27.35
N ALA A 147 0.31 1.49 -26.16
CA ALA A 147 -0.55 0.36 -25.82
C ALA A 147 -2.02 0.80 -25.64
N VAL A 148 -2.22 2.06 -25.23
CA VAL A 148 -3.53 2.72 -25.18
C VAL A 148 -3.50 4.05 -25.93
N GLN A 149 -4.67 4.51 -26.40
CA GLN A 149 -4.81 5.77 -27.14
C GLN A 149 -5.25 6.94 -26.26
N ARG A 150 -5.85 6.65 -25.09
CA ARG A 150 -6.43 7.65 -24.19
C ARG A 150 -6.42 7.15 -22.76
N ILE A 151 -6.15 8.04 -21.81
CA ILE A 151 -6.30 7.83 -20.37
C ILE A 151 -7.46 8.71 -19.89
N VAL A 152 -8.40 8.11 -19.18
CA VAL A 152 -9.49 8.82 -18.49
C VAL A 152 -9.32 8.62 -16.99
N LEU A 153 -9.11 9.71 -16.26
CA LEU A 153 -9.03 9.69 -14.81
C LEU A 153 -10.31 10.27 -14.23
N THR A 154 -10.96 9.53 -13.35
CA THR A 154 -12.16 10.01 -12.65
C THR A 154 -11.97 9.99 -11.15
N ARG A 155 -12.51 11.02 -10.49
CA ARG A 155 -12.66 11.06 -9.04
C ARG A 155 -14.04 11.61 -8.73
N PRO A 156 -14.88 10.86 -7.99
CA PRO A 156 -16.21 11.33 -7.64
C PRO A 156 -16.12 12.64 -6.87
N ALA A 157 -16.94 13.62 -7.26
CA ALA A 157 -16.95 14.97 -6.68
C ALA A 157 -17.35 15.04 -5.19
N VAL A 158 -17.68 13.90 -4.55
CA VAL A 158 -18.16 13.83 -3.17
C VAL A 158 -17.32 12.83 -2.40
N GLU A 159 -16.53 13.31 -1.44
CA GLU A 159 -15.88 12.45 -0.46
C GLU A 159 -16.89 11.90 0.55
N ALA A 160 -16.59 10.72 1.09
CA ALA A 160 -17.47 10.01 2.02
C ALA A 160 -17.80 10.88 3.24
N GLY A 161 -19.00 11.49 3.25
CA GLY A 161 -19.55 12.22 4.39
C GLY A 161 -19.66 13.74 4.25
N GLU A 162 -19.11 14.35 3.19
CA GLU A 162 -19.27 15.80 2.96
C GLU A 162 -20.41 16.07 1.97
N ARG A 163 -21.34 16.96 2.31
CA ARG A 163 -22.20 17.59 1.30
C ARG A 163 -21.30 18.54 0.52
N LEU A 164 -21.41 18.56 -0.81
CA LEU A 164 -20.75 19.56 -1.66
C LEU A 164 -21.08 20.95 -1.09
N GLY A 165 -20.19 21.48 -0.25
CA GLY A 165 -20.44 22.68 0.54
C GLY A 165 -20.59 23.87 -0.40
N PHE A 166 -21.23 24.93 0.09
CA PHE A 166 -21.32 26.22 -0.59
C PHE A 166 -19.94 26.88 -0.68
N LEU A 167 -19.05 26.35 -1.50
CA LEU A 167 -17.98 27.15 -2.07
C LEU A 167 -18.65 28.21 -2.96
N PRO A 168 -18.51 29.51 -2.70
CA PRO A 168 -18.95 30.53 -3.65
C PRO A 168 -18.09 30.41 -4.91
N GLY A 169 -18.72 30.33 -6.09
CA GLY A 169 -18.02 30.16 -7.37
C GLY A 169 -18.70 29.20 -8.34
N ASP A 170 -18.16 29.13 -9.55
CA ASP A 170 -18.64 28.23 -10.62
C ASP A 170 -18.36 26.76 -10.31
N LEU A 171 -19.11 25.85 -10.95
CA LEU A 171 -19.03 24.41 -10.72
C LEU A 171 -17.60 23.86 -10.86
N ASN A 172 -16.81 24.38 -11.79
CA ASN A 172 -15.39 24.03 -11.95
C ASN A 172 -14.55 24.41 -10.73
N GLN A 173 -14.75 25.61 -10.16
CA GLN A 173 -14.01 26.05 -8.96
C GLN A 173 -14.30 25.18 -7.73
N LYS A 174 -15.43 24.46 -7.74
CA LYS A 174 -15.80 23.50 -6.69
C LYS A 174 -15.17 22.14 -6.88
N VAL A 175 -14.99 21.69 -8.13
CA VAL A 175 -14.50 20.36 -8.47
C VAL A 175 -12.96 20.33 -8.55
N ASP A 176 -12.35 21.41 -9.06
CA ASP A 176 -10.90 21.54 -9.29
C ASP A 176 -10.03 21.16 -8.06
N PRO A 177 -10.36 21.56 -6.81
CA PRO A 177 -9.56 21.18 -5.65
C PRO A 177 -9.44 19.66 -5.46
N TYR A 178 -10.49 18.90 -5.81
CA TYR A 178 -10.51 17.44 -5.65
C TYR A 178 -9.74 16.72 -6.76
N LEU A 179 -9.67 17.31 -7.95
CA LEU A 179 -8.94 16.76 -9.09
C LEU A 179 -7.44 17.08 -9.03
N ARG A 180 -7.03 18.10 -8.26
CA ARG A 180 -5.63 18.55 -8.15
C ARG A 180 -4.60 17.42 -7.94
N PRO A 181 -4.82 16.43 -7.05
CA PRO A 181 -3.85 15.33 -6.87
C PRO A 181 -3.63 14.49 -8.14
N LEU A 182 -4.61 14.40 -9.04
CA LEU A 182 -4.47 13.71 -10.32
C LEU A 182 -3.59 14.52 -11.29
N TYR A 183 -3.79 15.83 -11.35
CA TYR A 183 -2.93 16.73 -12.12
C TYR A 183 -1.47 16.68 -11.63
N ASP A 184 -1.27 16.78 -10.32
CA ASP A 184 0.06 16.73 -9.71
C ASP A 184 0.80 15.43 -10.04
N ALA A 185 0.09 14.29 -10.00
CA ALA A 185 0.66 12.99 -10.39
C ALA A 185 1.06 12.96 -11.87
N LEU A 186 0.19 13.43 -12.77
CA LEU A 186 0.51 13.49 -14.21
C LEU A 186 1.72 14.39 -14.49
N TYR A 187 1.79 15.56 -13.86
CA TYR A 187 2.91 16.48 -14.02
C TYR A 187 4.23 15.89 -13.52
N ASP A 188 4.21 15.15 -12.42
CA ASP A 188 5.38 14.44 -11.90
C ASP A 188 5.84 13.30 -12.84
N LEU A 189 4.90 12.60 -13.47
CA LEU A 189 5.17 11.40 -14.29
C LEU A 189 5.51 11.70 -15.76
N MET A 190 4.98 12.78 -16.33
CA MET A 190 5.15 13.14 -17.75
C MET A 190 5.88 14.48 -17.93
N GLY A 191 5.83 15.37 -16.95
CA GLY A 191 6.25 16.76 -17.06
C GLY A 191 5.14 17.69 -17.55
N TYR A 192 5.17 18.94 -17.08
CA TYR A 192 4.11 19.93 -17.31
C TYR A 192 3.76 20.14 -18.80
N ASP A 193 4.76 20.41 -19.64
CA ASP A 193 4.54 20.71 -21.07
C ASP A 193 3.93 19.52 -21.83
N GLN A 194 4.34 18.30 -21.48
CA GLN A 194 3.82 17.09 -22.12
C GLN A 194 2.36 16.86 -21.74
N VAL A 195 2.01 17.04 -20.47
CA VAL A 195 0.63 16.86 -19.99
C VAL A 195 -0.31 17.82 -20.72
N LEU A 196 0.05 19.10 -20.85
CA LEU A 196 -0.75 20.08 -21.59
C LEU A 196 -0.97 19.65 -23.04
N LYS A 197 0.10 19.20 -23.71
CA LYS A 197 0.03 18.71 -25.09
C LYS A 197 -0.89 17.49 -25.24
N GLU A 198 -0.87 16.56 -24.30
CA GLU A 198 -1.74 15.39 -24.36
C GLU A 198 -3.20 15.71 -24.02
N PHE A 199 -3.46 16.74 -23.20
CA PHE A 199 -4.81 17.29 -23.03
C PHE A 199 -5.33 17.94 -24.33
N GLU A 200 -4.51 18.76 -25.01
CA GLU A 200 -4.88 19.38 -26.29
C GLU A 200 -5.18 18.33 -27.38
N ARG A 201 -4.46 17.20 -27.35
CA ARG A 201 -4.67 16.05 -28.23
C ARG A 201 -5.83 15.15 -27.81
N GLN A 202 -6.51 15.45 -26.71
CA GLN A 202 -7.58 14.64 -26.12
C GLN A 202 -7.15 13.21 -25.75
N GLN A 203 -5.85 12.98 -25.52
CA GLN A 203 -5.32 11.71 -25.04
C GLN A 203 -5.38 11.61 -23.51
N LEU A 204 -5.39 12.75 -22.81
CA LEU A 204 -5.70 12.82 -21.39
C LEU A 204 -7.05 13.48 -21.17
N GLU A 205 -7.86 12.87 -20.31
CA GLU A 205 -9.12 13.44 -19.83
C GLU A 205 -9.24 13.23 -18.32
N ILE A 206 -9.73 14.26 -17.62
CA ILE A 206 -10.10 14.16 -16.22
C ILE A 206 -11.59 14.50 -16.10
N ALA A 207 -12.36 13.58 -15.54
CA ALA A 207 -13.80 13.69 -15.38
C ALA A 207 -14.21 13.61 -13.89
N PRO A 208 -15.18 14.42 -13.43
CA PRO A 208 -15.75 14.31 -12.08
C PRO A 208 -16.61 13.05 -11.86
#